data_AF-A0A7C6S0S4-F1
#
_entry.id   AF-A0A7C6S0S4-F1
#
_cell.length_a   1.000
_cell.length_b   1.000
_cell.length_c   1.000
_cell.angle_alpha   90.00
_cell.angle_beta   90.00
_cell.angle_gamma   90.00
#
_symmetry.space_group_name_H-M   'P 1'
#
loop_
_entity.id
_entity.type
_entity.pdbx_description
1 polymer ?
#
loop_
_entity_poly.entity_id
_entity_poly.type
_entity_poly.pdbx_seq_one_letter_code
_entity_poly.pdbx_strand_id
1 'polypeptide(L)'
;MKKPKVYVVEGRNDATRLKQVFKDIKVLSVNGSSVDKDVLKLLERIKNEYEIVLVTDPDYPGEKIRKTISNKIGNVSHIFVEQKQARNKNNTKIGIEHMSDEDLINTFKYKIKNNTIKSDITIDTLYKQQLIGHTNSKAKRKHLSDKLNIGHVNGKTLLERLNMIGLSKKELISLMNDTVVGNLEIINDFKVKDIDFKRTIRIWTPSNYSKNIKYPVIYMHDGQNLFDAKTSYAGEWEVDETIENMIFKDKINGFIVVGIDNSELRMEEYKPNWETSDTAISYTYMKFITEGVVPYINERYNTIRSAEETTIMGSSMGGLISFYIGLENPHIFGNIAALSTSFQINSIENRNKYLEKLKLNNFKTYPRLYLDAGSLEHSKNYIEPVYEKLVELGYDENKIITHLEENGAHNEDAWKKRFPNIIKKLYNI
;
A
#
# COMPACT_ATOMS: atom_id res chain seq x y z
N MET A 1 8.45 15.14 -32.44
CA MET A 1 9.57 15.58 -31.57
C MET A 1 9.03 16.18 -30.28
N LYS A 2 9.69 15.97 -29.14
CA LYS A 2 9.30 16.56 -27.85
C LYS A 2 9.62 18.06 -27.89
N LYS A 3 8.63 18.92 -27.59
CA LYS A 3 8.85 20.38 -27.62
C LYS A 3 9.96 20.76 -26.63
N PRO A 4 10.88 21.67 -26.99
CA PRO A 4 11.80 22.27 -26.02
C PRO A 4 11.01 22.95 -24.90
N LYS A 5 11.56 22.97 -23.68
CA LYS A 5 10.90 23.55 -22.51
C LYS A 5 11.35 24.98 -22.26
N VAL A 6 10.44 25.82 -21.78
CA VAL A 6 10.74 27.12 -21.17
C VAL A 6 10.16 27.12 -19.77
N TYR A 7 11.01 27.37 -18.78
CA TYR A 7 10.63 27.43 -17.38
C TYR A 7 10.34 28.88 -17.00
N VAL A 8 9.16 29.14 -16.46
CA VAL A 8 8.73 30.47 -16.05
C VAL A 8 8.82 30.58 -14.54
N VAL A 9 9.59 31.56 -14.07
CA VAL A 9 9.88 31.80 -12.64
C VAL A 9 9.53 33.23 -12.24
N GLU A 10 9.32 33.49 -10.95
CA GLU A 10 8.91 34.80 -10.45
C GLU A 10 10.00 35.87 -10.64
N GLY A 11 11.20 35.62 -10.09
CA GLY A 11 12.30 36.57 -10.02
C GLY A 11 13.54 36.18 -10.81
N ARG A 12 14.47 37.15 -10.91
CA ARG A 12 15.79 36.93 -11.53
C ARG A 12 16.69 36.04 -10.67
N ASN A 13 16.51 36.05 -9.35
CA ASN A 13 17.26 35.21 -8.43
C ASN A 13 16.91 33.73 -8.63
N ASP A 14 15.61 33.42 -8.79
CA ASP A 14 15.14 32.07 -9.12
C ASP A 14 15.72 31.59 -10.45
N ALA A 15 15.69 32.47 -11.46
CA ALA A 15 16.25 32.15 -12.76
C ALA A 15 17.75 31.86 -12.70
N THR A 16 18.47 32.60 -11.85
CA THR A 16 19.90 32.39 -11.62
C THR A 16 20.13 31.06 -10.89
N ARG A 17 19.35 30.77 -9.84
CA ARG A 17 19.45 29.53 -9.07
C ARG A 17 19.21 28.30 -9.95
N LEU A 18 18.17 28.32 -10.79
CA LEU A 18 17.91 27.23 -11.71
C LEU A 18 19.04 27.00 -12.71
N LYS A 19 19.65 28.07 -13.23
CA LYS A 19 20.78 27.98 -14.18
C LYS A 19 22.07 27.44 -13.55
N GLN A 20 22.24 27.59 -12.22
CA GLN A 20 23.37 27.00 -11.50
C GLN A 20 23.25 25.47 -11.42
N VAL A 21 22.03 24.96 -11.23
CA VAL A 21 21.79 23.52 -11.04
C VAL A 21 21.58 22.79 -12.37
N PHE A 22 20.86 23.40 -13.31
CA PHE A 22 20.49 22.77 -14.58
C PHE A 22 21.25 23.39 -15.74
N LYS A 23 22.15 22.62 -16.35
CA LYS A 23 22.87 23.03 -17.56
C LYS A 23 21.89 23.24 -18.73
N ASP A 24 22.07 24.32 -19.48
CA ASP A 24 21.29 24.68 -20.69
C ASP A 24 19.78 24.90 -20.46
N ILE A 25 19.35 25.17 -19.23
CA ILE A 25 17.95 25.45 -18.93
C ILE A 25 17.49 26.80 -19.51
N LYS A 26 16.39 26.77 -20.27
CA LYS A 26 15.73 27.98 -20.79
C LYS A 26 14.77 28.50 -19.73
N VAL A 27 15.06 29.67 -19.15
CA VAL A 27 14.27 30.29 -18.08
C VAL A 27 13.82 31.69 -18.47
N LEU A 28 12.56 32.00 -18.17
CA LEU A 28 11.93 33.31 -18.34
C LEU A 28 11.44 33.82 -16.97
N SER A 29 11.91 34.97 -16.51
CA SER A 29 11.47 35.59 -15.25
C SER A 29 10.34 36.60 -15.47
N VAL A 30 9.35 36.67 -14.57
CA VAL A 30 8.18 37.57 -14.74
C VAL A 30 8.37 38.99 -14.17
N ASN A 31 9.47 39.28 -13.45
CA ASN A 31 9.82 40.60 -12.91
C ASN A 31 8.67 41.29 -12.11
N GLY A 32 8.22 40.66 -11.02
CA GLY A 32 7.31 41.25 -10.02
C GLY A 32 6.05 40.42 -9.75
N SER A 33 5.23 40.86 -8.79
CA SER A 33 4.01 40.17 -8.32
C SER A 33 2.80 40.27 -9.28
N SER A 34 2.96 40.99 -10.38
CA SER A 34 1.99 41.13 -11.46
C SER A 34 2.65 40.76 -12.78
N VAL A 35 2.07 39.79 -13.48
CA VAL A 35 2.57 39.31 -14.77
C VAL A 35 2.44 40.41 -15.82
N ASP A 36 3.57 40.89 -16.32
CA ASP A 36 3.60 41.92 -17.37
C ASP A 36 2.88 41.44 -18.65
N LYS A 37 2.17 42.35 -19.31
CA LYS A 37 1.48 42.12 -20.59
C LYS A 37 2.46 41.64 -21.66
N ASP A 38 3.69 42.13 -21.65
CA ASP A 38 4.67 41.74 -22.67
C ASP A 38 5.21 40.32 -22.45
N VAL A 39 5.32 39.88 -21.19
CA VAL A 39 5.62 38.48 -20.87
C VAL A 39 4.48 37.57 -21.33
N LEU A 40 3.22 37.96 -21.09
CA LEU A 40 2.06 37.19 -21.57
C LEU A 40 2.01 37.07 -23.10
N LYS A 41 2.28 38.17 -23.82
CA LYS A 41 2.36 38.14 -25.29
C LYS A 41 3.47 37.22 -25.78
N LEU A 42 4.64 37.24 -25.13
CA LEU A 42 5.74 36.35 -25.46
C LEU A 42 5.36 34.89 -25.25
N LEU A 43 4.78 34.56 -24.08
CA LEU A 43 4.31 33.22 -23.78
C LEU A 43 3.26 32.74 -24.79
N GLU A 44 2.33 33.61 -25.17
CA GLU A 44 1.29 33.30 -26.16
C GLU A 44 1.88 33.01 -27.54
N ARG A 45 2.91 33.75 -27.95
CA ARG A 45 3.62 33.53 -29.21
C ARG A 45 4.35 32.18 -29.22
N ILE A 46 4.99 31.80 -28.11
CA ILE A 46 5.87 30.62 -28.07
C ILE A 46 5.16 29.32 -27.65
N LYS A 47 3.91 29.37 -27.15
CA LYS A 47 3.21 28.18 -26.59
C LYS A 47 3.05 27.01 -27.58
N ASN A 48 3.07 27.29 -28.88
CA ASN A 48 2.98 26.26 -29.91
C ASN A 48 4.33 25.59 -30.20
N GLU A 49 5.43 26.28 -29.97
CA GLU A 49 6.80 25.78 -30.21
C GLU A 49 7.44 25.18 -28.95
N TYR A 50 7.08 25.72 -27.78
CA TYR A 50 7.65 25.37 -26.50
C TYR A 50 6.62 24.75 -25.55
N GLU A 51 7.09 23.86 -24.68
CA GLU A 51 6.36 23.49 -23.48
C GLU A 51 6.66 24.50 -22.37
N ILE A 52 5.64 25.26 -21.97
CA ILE A 52 5.74 26.25 -20.91
C ILE A 52 5.57 25.54 -19.56
N VAL A 53 6.56 25.65 -18.68
CA VAL A 53 6.59 25.02 -17.37
C VAL A 53 6.63 26.10 -16.28
N LEU A 54 5.60 26.19 -15.45
CA LEU A 54 5.51 27.18 -14.38
C LEU A 54 6.15 26.65 -13.10
N VAL A 55 7.17 27.37 -12.63
CA VAL A 55 7.91 27.11 -11.39
C VAL A 55 7.96 28.42 -10.63
N THR A 56 6.89 28.72 -9.89
CA THR A 56 6.77 29.93 -9.07
C THR A 56 6.98 29.61 -7.60
N ASP A 57 7.29 30.64 -6.83
CA ASP A 57 7.51 30.52 -5.39
C ASP A 57 6.27 29.98 -4.68
N PRO A 58 6.45 29.21 -3.58
CA PRO A 58 5.33 28.58 -2.87
C PRO A 58 4.65 29.55 -1.88
N ASP A 59 4.42 30.78 -2.33
CA ASP A 59 3.80 31.87 -1.59
C ASP A 59 2.60 32.47 -2.33
N TYR A 60 2.05 33.56 -1.80
CA TYR A 60 0.86 34.19 -2.38
C TYR A 60 1.13 34.88 -3.74
N PRO A 61 2.17 35.73 -3.88
CA PRO A 61 2.60 36.26 -5.18
C PRO A 61 2.84 35.18 -6.24
N GLY A 62 3.59 34.13 -5.93
CA GLY A 62 3.91 33.05 -6.85
C GLY A 62 2.67 32.28 -7.32
N GLU A 63 1.70 32.07 -6.43
CA GLU A 63 0.42 31.44 -6.80
C GLU A 63 -0.43 32.36 -7.69
N LYS A 64 -0.41 33.68 -7.45
CA LYS A 64 -1.11 34.66 -8.29
C LYS A 64 -0.54 34.68 -9.71
N ILE A 65 0.78 34.70 -9.85
CA ILE A 65 1.48 34.61 -11.14
C ILE A 65 1.10 33.33 -11.86
N ARG A 66 1.18 32.19 -11.17
CA ARG A 66 0.83 30.86 -11.70
C ARG A 66 -0.60 30.85 -12.25
N LYS A 67 -1.56 31.37 -11.49
CA LYS A 67 -2.97 31.45 -11.90
C LYS A 67 -3.17 32.35 -13.12
N THR A 68 -2.56 33.53 -13.13
CA THR A 68 -2.66 34.46 -14.26
C THR A 68 -2.14 33.85 -15.56
N ILE A 69 -0.97 33.20 -15.52
CA ILE A 69 -0.37 32.59 -16.71
C ILE A 69 -1.19 31.37 -17.15
N SER A 70 -1.57 30.49 -16.21
CA SER A 70 -2.33 29.27 -16.53
C SER A 70 -3.67 29.59 -17.20
N ASN A 71 -4.39 30.60 -16.68
CA ASN A 71 -5.67 31.03 -17.24
C ASN A 71 -5.53 31.68 -18.62
N LYS A 72 -4.45 32.42 -18.86
CA LYS A 72 -4.27 33.17 -20.11
C LYS A 72 -3.72 32.31 -21.25
N ILE A 73 -2.72 31.48 -20.94
CA ILE A 73 -1.98 30.69 -21.92
C ILE A 73 -2.64 29.33 -22.17
N GLY A 74 -3.22 28.73 -21.12
CA GLY A 74 -3.71 27.33 -21.15
C GLY A 74 -2.57 26.33 -21.33
N ASN A 75 -2.88 25.02 -21.30
CA ASN A 75 -1.97 23.90 -21.64
C ASN A 75 -0.50 24.04 -21.15
N VAL A 76 -0.31 24.59 -19.95
CA VAL A 76 0.99 24.75 -19.31
C VAL A 76 1.30 23.54 -18.44
N SER A 77 2.57 23.29 -18.17
CA SER A 77 2.99 22.34 -17.15
C SER A 77 3.28 23.06 -15.83
N HIS A 78 3.15 22.36 -14.73
CA HIS A 78 3.35 22.87 -13.38
C HIS A 78 4.42 22.04 -12.68
N ILE A 79 5.33 22.73 -12.01
CA ILE A 79 6.16 22.19 -10.94
C ILE A 79 5.76 22.98 -9.69
N PHE A 80 5.33 22.27 -8.66
CA PHE A 80 4.98 22.85 -7.37
C PHE A 80 6.14 22.64 -6.40
N VAL A 81 6.44 23.67 -5.62
CA VAL A 81 7.54 23.67 -4.66
C VAL A 81 6.97 23.55 -3.26
N GLU A 82 7.60 22.76 -2.39
CA GLU A 82 7.21 22.69 -0.99
C GLU A 82 7.76 23.89 -0.22
N GLN A 83 6.92 24.50 0.63
CA GLN A 83 7.34 25.66 1.42
C GLN A 83 8.55 25.36 2.31
N LYS A 84 8.66 24.14 2.84
CA LYS A 84 9.79 23.73 3.69
C LYS A 84 11.12 23.71 2.94
N GLN A 85 11.10 23.45 1.63
CA GLN A 85 12.30 23.35 0.78
C GLN A 85 12.76 24.72 0.28
N ALA A 86 11.81 25.65 0.13
CA ALA A 86 12.05 27.00 -0.40
C ALA A 86 12.33 28.05 0.69
N ARG A 87 12.50 27.65 1.96
CA ARG A 87 12.77 28.60 3.04
C ARG A 87 14.27 28.85 3.20
N ASN A 88 14.63 30.11 3.44
CA ASN A 88 16.00 30.44 3.85
C ASN A 88 16.32 29.85 5.24
N LYS A 89 17.62 29.79 5.59
CA LYS A 89 18.11 29.22 6.86
C LYS A 89 17.40 29.76 8.12
N ASN A 90 16.94 31.01 8.08
CA ASN A 90 16.30 31.67 9.21
C ASN A 90 14.75 31.65 9.14
N ASN A 91 14.16 30.95 8.17
CA ASN A 91 12.72 30.86 7.91
C ASN A 91 11.98 32.19 7.66
N THR A 92 12.70 33.28 7.39
CA THR A 92 12.16 34.62 7.15
C THR A 92 11.83 34.92 5.69
N LYS A 93 12.47 34.23 4.75
CA LYS A 93 12.25 34.38 3.31
C LYS A 93 11.88 33.04 2.68
N ILE A 94 11.06 33.12 1.64
CA ILE A 94 10.59 31.97 0.87
C ILE A 94 10.80 32.25 -0.60
N GLY A 95 11.34 31.27 -1.32
CA GLY A 95 11.54 31.36 -2.76
C GLY A 95 12.46 30.26 -3.29
N ILE A 96 12.39 30.03 -4.60
CA ILE A 96 13.14 28.98 -5.30
C ILE A 96 14.65 29.20 -5.15
N GLU A 97 15.10 30.45 -5.01
CA GLU A 97 16.50 30.80 -4.82
C GLU A 97 17.10 30.23 -3.52
N HIS A 98 16.27 29.78 -2.58
CA HIS A 98 16.70 29.20 -1.30
C HIS A 98 16.74 27.67 -1.27
N MET A 99 16.29 26.98 -2.32
CA MET A 99 16.29 25.52 -2.38
C MET A 99 17.70 24.95 -2.52
N SER A 100 17.93 23.76 -1.96
CA SER A 100 19.16 22.98 -2.18
C SER A 100 19.21 22.38 -3.60
N ASP A 101 20.41 21.96 -4.05
CA ASP A 101 20.56 21.31 -5.37
C ASP A 101 19.75 20.01 -5.42
N GLU A 102 19.78 19.23 -4.34
CA GLU A 102 19.03 17.97 -4.21
C GLU A 102 17.52 18.21 -4.25
N ASP A 103 17.02 19.19 -3.50
CA ASP A 103 15.60 19.55 -3.51
C ASP A 103 15.16 19.99 -4.91
N LEU A 104 15.95 20.83 -5.60
CA LEU A 104 15.63 21.24 -6.97
C LEU A 104 15.57 20.06 -7.93
N ILE A 105 16.56 19.17 -7.89
CA ILE A 105 16.60 17.97 -8.73
C ILE A 105 15.38 17.08 -8.46
N ASN A 106 15.04 16.86 -7.19
CA ASN A 106 13.90 16.04 -6.81
C ASN A 106 12.57 16.67 -7.20
N THR A 107 12.35 17.96 -6.92
CA THR A 107 11.14 18.71 -7.29
C THR A 107 10.92 18.72 -8.81
N PHE A 108 11.98 18.84 -9.62
CA PHE A 108 11.87 18.89 -11.08
C PHE A 108 11.54 17.52 -11.72
N LYS A 109 11.62 16.41 -10.97
CA LYS A 109 11.11 15.10 -11.42
C LYS A 109 9.59 15.09 -11.52
N TYR A 110 8.91 15.85 -10.67
CA TYR A 110 7.45 15.83 -10.52
C TYR A 110 6.79 16.96 -11.32
N LYS A 111 6.73 16.78 -12.64
CA LYS A 111 6.09 17.72 -13.56
C LYS A 111 4.68 17.25 -13.92
N ILE A 112 3.67 18.09 -13.67
CA ILE A 112 2.28 17.79 -13.99
C ILE A 112 1.84 18.66 -15.16
N LYS A 113 1.24 18.07 -16.18
CA LYS A 113 0.71 18.82 -17.32
C LYS A 113 -0.75 19.19 -17.06
N ASN A 114 -1.10 20.46 -17.22
CA ASN A 114 -2.50 20.88 -17.18
C ASN A 114 -3.29 20.17 -18.28
N ASN A 115 -4.36 19.48 -17.90
CA ASN A 115 -5.23 18.79 -18.85
C ASN A 115 -6.15 19.81 -19.54
N THR A 116 -6.42 19.62 -20.84
CA THR A 116 -7.40 20.46 -21.55
C THR A 116 -8.82 20.24 -21.04
N ILE A 117 -9.05 19.13 -20.35
CA ILE A 117 -10.32 18.83 -19.69
C ILE A 117 -10.43 19.67 -18.42
N LYS A 118 -11.49 20.47 -18.33
CA LYS A 118 -11.80 21.21 -17.12
C LYS A 118 -12.20 20.22 -16.01
N SER A 119 -11.57 20.36 -14.85
CA SER A 119 -11.95 19.60 -13.66
C SER A 119 -13.40 19.91 -13.27
N ASP A 120 -14.13 18.86 -12.84
CA ASP A 120 -15.48 18.90 -12.28
C ASP A 120 -15.45 18.89 -10.73
N ILE A 121 -14.28 19.08 -10.12
CA ILE A 121 -14.11 19.14 -8.67
C ILE A 121 -14.60 20.48 -8.14
N THR A 122 -15.48 20.43 -7.15
CA THR A 122 -16.08 21.58 -6.48
C THR A 122 -15.74 21.61 -4.99
N ILE A 123 -16.09 22.71 -4.31
CA ILE A 123 -15.98 22.78 -2.84
C ILE A 123 -16.82 21.69 -2.14
N ASP A 124 -18.00 21.38 -2.69
CA ASP A 124 -18.86 20.28 -2.24
C ASP A 124 -18.16 18.92 -2.39
N THR A 125 -17.43 18.73 -3.48
CA THR A 125 -16.61 17.52 -3.67
C THR A 125 -15.57 17.38 -2.57
N LEU A 126 -14.86 18.47 -2.22
CA LEU A 126 -13.88 18.43 -1.12
C LEU A 126 -14.54 18.12 0.23
N TYR A 127 -15.71 18.67 0.51
CA TYR A 127 -16.44 18.39 1.74
C TYR A 127 -16.86 16.92 1.82
N LYS A 128 -17.45 16.38 0.75
CA LYS A 128 -17.86 14.97 0.67
C LYS A 128 -16.69 13.99 0.81
N GLN A 129 -15.52 14.34 0.30
CA GLN A 129 -14.29 13.54 0.47
C GLN A 129 -13.56 13.82 1.80
N GLN A 130 -14.17 14.59 2.70
CA GLN A 130 -13.65 14.99 4.00
C GLN A 130 -12.31 15.75 3.93
N LEU A 131 -12.00 16.36 2.79
CA LEU A 131 -10.81 17.19 2.58
C LEU A 131 -10.96 18.60 3.18
N ILE A 132 -12.17 18.99 3.58
CA ILE A 132 -12.48 20.22 4.33
C ILE A 132 -13.63 19.96 5.30
N GLY A 133 -13.79 20.79 6.35
CA GLY A 133 -14.95 20.73 7.24
C GLY A 133 -14.96 19.61 8.28
N HIS A 134 -13.94 18.75 8.32
CA HIS A 134 -13.81 17.67 9.30
C HIS A 134 -12.48 17.77 10.06
N THR A 135 -12.42 17.15 11.25
CA THR A 135 -11.23 17.14 12.12
C THR A 135 -10.00 16.55 11.42
N ASN A 136 -10.16 15.49 10.64
CA ASN A 136 -9.07 14.83 9.92
C ASN A 136 -8.74 15.47 8.55
N SER A 137 -9.43 16.53 8.14
CA SER A 137 -9.26 17.12 6.81
C SER A 137 -7.83 17.59 6.53
N LYS A 138 -7.10 18.09 7.54
CA LYS A 138 -5.72 18.54 7.36
C LYS A 138 -4.79 17.40 6.93
N ALA A 139 -4.89 16.24 7.59
CA ALA A 139 -4.05 15.09 7.27
C ALA A 139 -4.40 14.50 5.89
N LYS A 140 -5.70 14.36 5.59
CA LYS A 140 -6.17 13.90 4.27
C LYS A 140 -5.66 14.79 3.13
N ARG A 141 -5.73 16.12 3.30
CA ARG A 141 -5.17 17.06 2.31
C ARG A 141 -3.67 16.91 2.14
N LYS A 142 -2.93 16.72 3.24
CA LYS A 142 -1.48 16.51 3.20
C LYS A 142 -1.14 15.23 2.43
N HIS A 143 -1.81 14.12 2.74
CA HIS A 143 -1.61 12.86 2.04
C HIS A 143 -1.89 13.00 0.54
N LEU A 144 -3.05 13.57 0.18
CA LEU A 144 -3.42 13.81 -1.22
C LEU A 144 -2.43 14.76 -1.93
N SER A 145 -1.96 15.81 -1.24
CA SER A 145 -1.02 16.77 -1.84
C SER A 145 0.35 16.17 -2.10
N ASP A 146 0.82 15.33 -1.18
CA ASP A 146 2.09 14.61 -1.30
C ASP A 146 1.99 13.61 -2.48
N LYS A 147 0.90 12.83 -2.55
CA LYS A 147 0.64 11.86 -3.62
C LYS A 147 0.58 12.51 -5.00
N LEU A 148 -0.05 13.68 -5.10
CA LEU A 148 -0.17 14.43 -6.33
C LEU A 148 1.04 15.33 -6.62
N ASN A 149 2.00 15.48 -5.70
CA ASN A 149 3.10 16.44 -5.78
C ASN A 149 2.64 17.87 -6.11
N ILE A 150 1.56 18.31 -5.45
CA ILE A 150 0.98 19.64 -5.66
C ILE A 150 1.40 20.64 -4.58
N GLY A 151 2.41 20.34 -3.77
CA GLY A 151 2.90 21.22 -2.71
C GLY A 151 1.93 21.32 -1.51
N HIS A 152 2.35 21.99 -0.44
CA HIS A 152 1.47 22.31 0.68
C HIS A 152 0.21 23.10 0.25
N VAL A 153 -0.97 22.69 0.74
CA VAL A 153 -2.28 23.28 0.43
C VAL A 153 -3.20 23.44 1.64
N ASN A 154 -3.95 24.54 1.67
CA ASN A 154 -5.19 24.65 2.45
C ASN A 154 -6.39 24.21 1.60
N GLY A 155 -7.62 24.24 2.15
CA GLY A 155 -8.82 23.81 1.41
C GLY A 155 -9.08 24.59 0.11
N LYS A 156 -8.86 25.91 0.13
CA LYS A 156 -9.03 26.77 -1.06
C LYS A 156 -7.94 26.51 -2.09
N THR A 157 -6.67 26.47 -1.67
CA THR A 157 -5.53 26.22 -2.56
C THR A 157 -5.58 24.81 -3.15
N LEU A 158 -6.06 23.81 -2.39
CA LEU A 158 -6.26 22.46 -2.89
C LEU A 158 -7.25 22.47 -4.05
N LEU A 159 -8.44 23.07 -3.87
CA LEU A 159 -9.42 23.19 -4.94
C LEU A 159 -8.83 23.88 -6.18
N GLU A 160 -8.09 24.96 -5.99
CA GLU A 160 -7.44 25.68 -7.09
C GLU A 160 -6.43 24.80 -7.82
N ARG A 161 -5.54 24.09 -7.12
CA ARG A 161 -4.51 23.24 -7.74
C ARG A 161 -5.10 22.00 -8.42
N LEU A 162 -6.09 21.35 -7.83
CA LEU A 162 -6.80 20.22 -8.45
C LEU A 162 -7.47 20.65 -9.77
N ASN A 163 -8.07 21.85 -9.78
CA ASN A 163 -8.65 22.43 -11.00
C ASN A 163 -7.56 22.79 -12.03
N MET A 164 -6.43 23.35 -11.59
CA MET A 164 -5.32 23.72 -12.49
C MET A 164 -4.65 22.52 -13.16
N ILE A 165 -4.58 21.37 -12.49
CA ILE A 165 -4.02 20.15 -13.09
C ILE A 165 -5.06 19.36 -13.89
N GLY A 166 -6.34 19.77 -13.85
CA GLY A 166 -7.44 19.11 -14.55
C GLY A 166 -7.79 17.74 -13.99
N LEU A 167 -7.59 17.51 -12.68
CA LEU A 167 -7.98 16.26 -12.03
C LEU A 167 -9.50 16.15 -12.02
N SER A 168 -10.06 15.04 -12.50
CA SER A 168 -11.50 14.80 -12.43
C SER A 168 -11.94 14.35 -11.03
N LYS A 169 -13.22 14.54 -10.71
CA LYS A 169 -13.86 14.05 -9.50
C LYS A 169 -13.72 12.53 -9.38
N LYS A 170 -13.83 11.79 -10.50
CA LYS A 170 -13.65 10.33 -10.51
C LYS A 170 -12.24 9.93 -10.10
N GLU A 171 -11.22 10.62 -10.63
CA GLU A 171 -9.82 10.39 -10.25
C GLU A 171 -9.57 10.78 -8.80
N LEU A 172 -10.11 11.92 -8.33
CA LEU A 172 -10.01 12.32 -6.94
C LEU A 172 -10.60 11.28 -6.00
N ILE A 173 -11.84 10.82 -6.24
CA ILE A 173 -12.47 9.78 -5.41
C ILE A 173 -11.62 8.51 -5.42
N SER A 174 -11.08 8.11 -6.59
CA SER A 174 -10.19 6.96 -6.66
C SER A 174 -8.90 7.14 -5.85
N LEU A 175 -8.34 8.35 -5.79
CA LEU A 175 -7.14 8.64 -5.01
C LEU A 175 -7.41 8.73 -3.51
N MET A 176 -8.62 9.15 -3.14
CA MET A 176 -9.06 9.29 -1.75
C MET A 176 -9.47 7.96 -1.12
N ASN A 177 -9.82 6.97 -1.94
CA ASN A 177 -10.15 5.61 -1.51
C ASN A 177 -8.93 4.68 -1.47
N ASP A 178 -7.79 5.11 -1.98
CA ASP A 178 -6.53 4.36 -1.94
C ASP A 178 -5.87 4.62 -0.58
N THR A 179 -5.96 3.61 0.29
CA THR A 179 -5.51 3.62 1.68
C THR A 179 -4.06 3.18 1.85
N VAL A 180 -3.45 2.63 0.79
CA VAL A 180 -2.13 1.99 0.84
C VAL A 180 -1.06 2.94 1.41
N VAL A 181 -0.36 2.48 2.45
CA VAL A 181 0.86 3.06 3.00
C VAL A 181 2.02 2.08 2.76
N GLY A 182 3.20 2.57 2.35
CA GLY A 182 4.32 1.70 1.96
C GLY A 182 4.34 1.44 0.44
N ASN A 183 4.91 0.31 0.01
CA ASN A 183 5.04 0.00 -1.42
C ASN A 183 4.27 -1.28 -1.76
N LEU A 184 3.26 -1.16 -2.61
CA LEU A 184 2.44 -2.27 -3.10
C LEU A 184 2.71 -2.55 -4.59
N GLU A 185 3.14 -3.77 -4.90
CA GLU A 185 3.25 -4.32 -6.25
C GLU A 185 2.13 -5.34 -6.47
N ILE A 186 1.36 -5.20 -7.55
CA ILE A 186 0.28 -6.15 -7.90
C ILE A 186 0.64 -6.85 -9.20
N ILE A 187 0.71 -8.18 -9.15
CA ILE A 187 0.96 -9.03 -10.32
C ILE A 187 -0.33 -9.77 -10.63
N ASN A 188 -1.03 -9.31 -11.67
CA ASN A 188 -2.23 -9.96 -12.16
C ASN A 188 -1.90 -11.27 -12.87
N ASP A 189 -2.76 -12.27 -12.72
CA ASP A 189 -2.64 -13.56 -13.41
C ASP A 189 -1.25 -14.21 -13.26
N PHE A 190 -0.63 -14.12 -12.07
CA PHE A 190 0.63 -14.80 -11.80
C PHE A 190 0.45 -16.31 -12.04
N LYS A 191 1.40 -16.90 -12.77
CA LYS A 191 1.41 -18.29 -13.20
C LYS A 191 2.73 -18.93 -12.83
N VAL A 192 2.67 -20.22 -12.55
CA VAL A 192 3.83 -21.05 -12.27
C VAL A 192 3.95 -22.06 -13.41
N LYS A 193 5.16 -22.27 -13.89
CA LYS A 193 5.40 -23.26 -14.93
C LYS A 193 4.97 -24.64 -14.42
N ASP A 194 4.31 -25.42 -15.27
CA ASP A 194 3.89 -26.80 -14.98
C ASP A 194 2.84 -26.96 -13.84
N ILE A 195 2.22 -25.85 -13.41
CA ILE A 195 1.04 -25.84 -12.52
C ILE A 195 -0.07 -25.07 -13.25
N ASP A 196 -1.15 -25.76 -13.63
CA ASP A 196 -2.31 -25.14 -14.30
C ASP A 196 -3.17 -24.37 -13.30
N PHE A 197 -2.59 -23.30 -12.77
CA PHE A 197 -3.17 -22.45 -11.75
C PHE A 197 -2.66 -21.03 -11.94
N LYS A 198 -3.56 -20.04 -11.82
CA LYS A 198 -3.20 -18.63 -11.88
C LYS A 198 -3.91 -17.83 -10.82
N ARG A 199 -3.23 -16.84 -10.25
CA ARG A 199 -3.84 -15.91 -9.30
C ARG A 199 -3.20 -14.55 -9.33
N THR A 200 -3.96 -13.51 -9.02
CA THR A 200 -3.37 -12.22 -8.67
C THR A 200 -2.64 -12.34 -7.33
N ILE A 201 -1.39 -11.92 -7.30
CA ILE A 201 -0.61 -11.81 -6.06
C ILE A 201 -0.27 -10.34 -5.79
N ARG A 202 -0.29 -9.96 -4.52
CA ARG A 202 -0.07 -8.61 -4.03
C ARG A 202 1.12 -8.63 -3.10
N ILE A 203 2.16 -7.90 -3.45
CA ILE A 203 3.40 -7.89 -2.69
C ILE A 203 3.55 -6.52 -2.07
N TRP A 204 3.38 -6.48 -0.76
CA TRP A 204 3.57 -5.28 0.02
C TRP A 204 4.92 -5.31 0.73
N THR A 205 5.61 -4.18 0.70
CA THR A 205 6.85 -3.95 1.46
C THR A 205 6.73 -2.63 2.22
N PRO A 206 7.36 -2.53 3.40
CA PRO A 206 7.26 -1.33 4.22
C PRO A 206 7.92 -0.13 3.54
N SER A 207 7.53 1.06 3.93
CA SER A 207 8.05 2.33 3.40
C SER A 207 9.57 2.47 3.57
N ASN A 208 10.13 1.81 4.59
CA ASN A 208 11.56 1.74 4.87
C ASN A 208 12.28 0.54 4.19
N TYR A 209 11.63 -0.16 3.25
CA TYR A 209 12.20 -1.36 2.62
C TYR A 209 13.57 -1.08 2.02
N SER A 210 14.54 -1.92 2.38
CA SER A 210 15.92 -1.83 1.94
C SER A 210 16.43 -3.19 1.49
N LYS A 211 17.07 -3.25 0.32
CA LYS A 211 17.71 -4.47 -0.18
C LYS A 211 18.89 -4.95 0.70
N ASN A 212 19.33 -4.15 1.68
CA ASN A 212 20.41 -4.51 2.60
C ASN A 212 19.90 -5.16 3.90
N ILE A 213 18.59 -5.11 4.16
CA ILE A 213 17.95 -5.68 5.36
C ILE A 213 17.14 -6.89 4.92
N LYS A 214 17.21 -7.99 5.67
CA LYS A 214 16.35 -9.16 5.43
C LYS A 214 15.08 -9.03 6.24
N TYR A 215 13.96 -9.40 5.62
CA TYR A 215 12.64 -9.28 6.24
C TYR A 215 11.97 -10.66 6.40
N PRO A 216 11.30 -10.91 7.54
CA PRO A 216 10.32 -12.00 7.62
C PRO A 216 9.18 -11.80 6.60
N VAL A 217 8.53 -12.91 6.22
CA VAL A 217 7.48 -12.91 5.19
C VAL A 217 6.18 -13.48 5.71
N ILE A 218 5.08 -12.78 5.47
CA ILE A 218 3.74 -13.20 5.83
C ILE A 218 2.93 -13.42 4.55
N TYR A 219 2.52 -14.67 4.30
CA TYR A 219 1.62 -15.04 3.22
C TYR A 219 0.19 -15.03 3.73
N MET A 220 -0.69 -14.26 3.07
CA MET A 220 -2.06 -14.03 3.51
C MET A 220 -3.06 -14.36 2.40
N HIS A 221 -4.11 -15.10 2.75
CA HIS A 221 -5.23 -15.38 1.83
C HIS A 221 -6.22 -14.21 1.76
N ASP A 222 -7.10 -14.24 0.76
CA ASP A 222 -8.04 -13.16 0.45
C ASP A 222 -7.32 -11.81 0.22
N GLY A 223 -6.23 -11.86 -0.55
CA GLY A 223 -5.29 -10.76 -0.78
C GLY A 223 -5.90 -9.40 -1.13
N GLN A 224 -7.04 -9.39 -1.84
CA GLN A 224 -7.72 -8.17 -2.23
C GLN A 224 -8.28 -7.36 -1.07
N ASN A 225 -8.45 -7.96 0.11
CA ASN A 225 -8.97 -7.32 1.31
C ASN A 225 -7.86 -6.75 2.21
N LEU A 226 -6.58 -6.92 1.86
CA LEU A 226 -5.49 -6.68 2.81
C LEU A 226 -5.02 -5.23 2.93
N PHE A 227 -4.83 -4.56 1.79
CA PHE A 227 -4.04 -3.32 1.71
C PHE A 227 -4.77 -2.10 1.15
N ASP A 228 -5.91 -2.30 0.50
CA ASP A 228 -6.62 -1.20 -0.15
C ASP A 228 -8.13 -1.42 -0.05
N ALA A 229 -8.82 -0.50 0.65
CA ALA A 229 -10.28 -0.47 0.73
C ALA A 229 -10.94 -0.50 -0.66
N LYS A 230 -10.27 0.02 -1.69
CA LYS A 230 -10.77 0.02 -3.07
C LYS A 230 -10.85 -1.38 -3.68
N THR A 231 -9.95 -2.28 -3.33
CA THR A 231 -9.95 -3.65 -3.88
C THR A 231 -10.68 -4.64 -2.99
N SER A 232 -10.97 -4.25 -1.75
CA SER A 232 -11.71 -5.08 -0.83
C SER A 232 -13.16 -5.27 -1.27
N TYR A 233 -13.68 -6.49 -1.12
CA TYR A 233 -15.09 -6.80 -1.35
C TYR A 233 -15.89 -7.02 -0.07
N ALA A 234 -15.23 -7.13 1.09
CA ALA A 234 -15.86 -7.48 2.37
C ALA A 234 -15.40 -6.60 3.56
N GLY A 235 -14.40 -5.75 3.36
CA GLY A 235 -13.78 -4.91 4.38
C GLY A 235 -12.26 -4.97 4.30
N GLU A 236 -11.57 -3.91 4.69
CA GLU A 236 -10.12 -3.84 4.62
C GLU A 236 -9.48 -4.29 5.94
N TRP A 237 -8.41 -5.07 5.87
CA TRP A 237 -7.63 -5.49 7.04
C TRP A 237 -6.65 -4.45 7.56
N GLU A 238 -6.33 -3.40 6.79
CA GLU A 238 -5.36 -2.36 7.15
C GLU A 238 -3.99 -2.96 7.54
N VAL A 239 -3.54 -3.97 6.78
CA VAL A 239 -2.33 -4.73 7.11
C VAL A 239 -1.09 -3.85 7.05
N ASP A 240 -1.01 -3.02 6.02
CA ASP A 240 0.08 -2.11 5.76
C ASP A 240 0.14 -0.97 6.78
N GLU A 241 -0.99 -0.33 7.11
CA GLU A 241 -1.01 0.70 8.16
C GLU A 241 -0.65 0.11 9.51
N THR A 242 -1.10 -1.12 9.78
CA THR A 242 -0.77 -1.81 11.03
C THR A 242 0.74 -2.06 11.13
N ILE A 243 1.36 -2.61 10.10
CA ILE A 243 2.80 -2.91 10.12
C ILE A 243 3.63 -1.63 10.15
N GLU A 244 3.25 -0.57 9.43
CA GLU A 244 3.91 0.74 9.51
C GLU A 244 3.86 1.32 10.93
N ASN A 245 2.70 1.23 11.58
CA ASN A 245 2.56 1.65 12.97
C ASN A 245 3.40 0.77 13.93
N MET A 246 3.53 -0.53 13.66
CA MET A 246 4.41 -1.43 14.43
C MET A 246 5.90 -1.10 14.23
N ILE A 247 6.34 -0.81 13.01
CA ILE A 247 7.71 -0.32 12.73
C ILE A 247 8.03 0.90 13.60
N PHE A 248 7.10 1.86 13.65
CA PHE A 248 7.29 3.06 14.45
C PHE A 248 7.28 2.81 15.96
N LYS A 249 6.28 2.06 16.47
CA LYS A 249 6.06 1.88 17.91
C LYS A 249 6.98 0.83 18.53
N ASP A 250 7.09 -0.31 17.87
CA ASP A 250 7.79 -1.50 18.37
C ASP A 250 9.25 -1.54 17.87
N LYS A 251 9.65 -0.57 17.02
CA LYS A 251 11.04 -0.40 16.51
C LYS A 251 11.59 -1.62 15.77
N ILE A 252 10.70 -2.36 15.11
CA ILE A 252 11.06 -3.48 14.23
C ILE A 252 11.40 -2.98 12.83
N ASN A 253 12.14 -3.79 12.05
CA ASN A 253 12.44 -3.45 10.67
C ASN A 253 11.20 -3.51 9.75
N GLY A 254 10.22 -4.36 10.07
CA GLY A 254 8.99 -4.58 9.30
C GLY A 254 8.88 -6.01 8.75
N PHE A 255 7.87 -6.24 7.92
CA PHE A 255 7.58 -7.52 7.27
C PHE A 255 7.34 -7.31 5.78
N ILE A 256 7.67 -8.30 4.96
CA ILE A 256 7.09 -8.39 3.61
C ILE A 256 5.78 -9.13 3.73
N VAL A 257 4.70 -8.60 3.14
CA VAL A 257 3.40 -9.29 3.13
C VAL A 257 3.02 -9.64 1.70
N VAL A 258 2.65 -10.90 1.49
CA VAL A 258 2.25 -11.44 0.20
C VAL A 258 0.79 -11.86 0.29
N GLY A 259 -0.09 -11.02 -0.24
CA GLY A 259 -1.51 -11.34 -0.40
C GLY A 259 -1.74 -12.21 -1.63
N ILE A 260 -2.45 -13.33 -1.45
CA ILE A 260 -2.91 -14.19 -2.54
C ILE A 260 -4.41 -13.94 -2.69
N ASP A 261 -4.83 -13.30 -3.79
CA ASP A 261 -6.24 -13.04 -4.05
C ASP A 261 -7.02 -14.37 -4.09
N ASN A 262 -8.30 -14.31 -3.76
CA ASN A 262 -9.18 -15.46 -3.99
C ASN A 262 -9.73 -15.45 -5.43
N SER A 263 -10.57 -16.43 -5.74
CA SER A 263 -11.22 -16.55 -7.05
C SER A 263 -12.69 -16.92 -6.89
N GLU A 264 -13.40 -17.06 -8.00
CA GLU A 264 -14.75 -17.63 -8.01
C GLU A 264 -14.79 -19.06 -7.44
N LEU A 265 -13.67 -19.80 -7.50
CA LEU A 265 -13.48 -21.13 -6.93
C LEU A 265 -12.89 -21.11 -5.51
N ARG A 266 -12.98 -19.99 -4.79
CA ARG A 266 -12.44 -19.83 -3.42
C ARG A 266 -12.84 -20.99 -2.50
N MET A 267 -14.09 -21.44 -2.58
CA MET A 267 -14.61 -22.48 -1.70
C MET A 267 -14.03 -23.85 -2.01
N GLU A 268 -13.64 -24.12 -3.25
CA GLU A 268 -13.00 -25.35 -3.69
C GLU A 268 -11.51 -25.33 -3.39
N GLU A 269 -10.87 -24.19 -3.62
CA GLU A 269 -9.44 -23.97 -3.39
C GLU A 269 -9.08 -23.97 -1.91
N TYR A 270 -9.93 -23.38 -1.06
CA TYR A 270 -9.65 -23.21 0.37
C TYR A 270 -10.15 -24.39 1.21
N LYS A 271 -10.71 -25.41 0.57
CA LYS A 271 -11.31 -26.57 1.22
C LYS A 271 -10.41 -27.79 1.06
N PRO A 272 -9.61 -28.13 2.09
CA PRO A 272 -8.76 -29.31 2.04
C PRO A 272 -9.59 -30.58 1.82
N ASN A 273 -9.10 -31.48 0.98
CA ASN A 273 -9.62 -32.84 0.93
C ASN A 273 -8.91 -33.69 1.99
N TRP A 274 -9.52 -33.79 3.17
CA TRP A 274 -8.95 -34.51 4.31
C TRP A 274 -8.70 -35.99 4.05
N GLU A 275 -9.43 -36.60 3.12
CA GLU A 275 -9.30 -38.03 2.82
C GLU A 275 -8.07 -38.35 1.96
N THR A 276 -7.27 -37.33 1.60
CA THR A 276 -6.13 -37.35 0.65
C THR A 276 -6.54 -37.54 -0.80
N SER A 277 -6.29 -36.51 -1.62
CA SER A 277 -6.12 -36.68 -3.07
C SER A 277 -5.23 -35.57 -3.61
N ASP A 278 -4.11 -35.94 -4.23
CA ASP A 278 -3.23 -35.05 -4.99
C ASP A 278 -3.95 -34.41 -6.20
N THR A 279 -5.19 -34.81 -6.46
CA THR A 279 -6.06 -34.24 -7.51
C THR A 279 -7.01 -33.16 -6.99
N ALA A 280 -7.03 -32.87 -5.68
CA ALA A 280 -7.89 -31.83 -5.13
C ALA A 280 -7.40 -30.44 -5.57
N ILE A 281 -8.33 -29.53 -5.87
CA ILE A 281 -8.00 -28.15 -6.27
C ILE A 281 -7.20 -27.45 -5.15
N SER A 282 -7.52 -27.73 -3.88
CA SER A 282 -6.77 -27.24 -2.72
C SER A 282 -5.32 -27.72 -2.66
N TYR A 283 -5.03 -28.93 -3.15
CA TYR A 283 -3.66 -29.43 -3.30
C TYR A 283 -2.91 -28.67 -4.41
N THR A 284 -3.52 -28.48 -5.57
CA THR A 284 -2.93 -27.65 -6.65
C THR A 284 -2.71 -26.20 -6.19
N TYR A 285 -3.62 -25.64 -5.40
CA TYR A 285 -3.48 -24.32 -4.81
C TYR A 285 -2.30 -24.24 -3.83
N MET A 286 -2.15 -25.24 -2.95
CA MET A 286 -0.98 -25.37 -2.09
C MET A 286 0.31 -25.38 -2.90
N LYS A 287 0.41 -26.24 -3.92
CA LYS A 287 1.59 -26.33 -4.80
C LYS A 287 1.90 -25.00 -5.50
N PHE A 288 0.87 -24.30 -5.99
CA PHE A 288 1.03 -22.96 -6.58
C PHE A 288 1.71 -21.98 -5.61
N ILE A 289 1.34 -22.01 -4.33
CA ILE A 289 1.96 -21.16 -3.31
C ILE A 289 3.39 -21.64 -3.00
N THR A 290 3.58 -22.92 -2.70
CA THR A 290 4.85 -23.47 -2.17
C THR A 290 5.93 -23.62 -3.23
N GLU A 291 5.58 -24.03 -4.45
CA GLU A 291 6.52 -24.23 -5.56
C GLU A 291 6.60 -23.03 -6.50
N GLY A 292 5.71 -22.05 -6.33
CA GLY A 292 5.61 -20.88 -7.20
C GLY A 292 5.81 -19.56 -6.49
N VAL A 293 4.82 -19.16 -5.69
CA VAL A 293 4.82 -17.84 -5.04
C VAL A 293 6.00 -17.72 -4.07
N VAL A 294 6.25 -18.71 -3.21
CA VAL A 294 7.35 -18.65 -2.23
C VAL A 294 8.72 -18.49 -2.92
N PRO A 295 9.10 -19.31 -3.91
CA PRO A 295 10.34 -19.12 -4.68
C PRO A 295 10.43 -17.75 -5.36
N TYR A 296 9.35 -17.28 -6.00
CA TYR A 296 9.32 -15.99 -6.67
C TYR A 296 9.65 -14.83 -5.73
N ILE A 297 9.09 -14.84 -4.53
CA ILE A 297 9.32 -13.81 -3.51
C ILE A 297 10.76 -13.88 -3.00
N ASN A 298 11.27 -15.09 -2.72
CA ASN A 298 12.63 -15.31 -2.23
C ASN A 298 13.72 -14.92 -3.24
N GLU A 299 13.43 -14.94 -4.54
CA GLU A 299 14.35 -14.52 -5.59
C GLU A 299 14.38 -12.99 -5.77
N ARG A 300 13.23 -12.33 -5.64
CA ARG A 300 13.07 -10.90 -5.98
C ARG A 300 13.25 -9.95 -4.80
N TYR A 301 12.98 -10.40 -3.57
CA TYR A 301 13.05 -9.59 -2.36
C TYR A 301 14.07 -10.14 -1.36
N ASN A 302 14.59 -9.28 -0.49
CA ASN A 302 15.56 -9.70 0.52
C ASN A 302 14.84 -10.31 1.73
N THR A 303 14.48 -11.59 1.62
CA THR A 303 13.72 -12.33 2.62
C THR A 303 14.63 -13.06 3.62
N ILE A 304 14.14 -13.28 4.84
CA ILE A 304 14.67 -14.33 5.71
C ILE A 304 13.99 -15.64 5.27
N ARG A 305 14.80 -16.63 4.91
CA ARG A 305 14.32 -17.87 4.26
C ARG A 305 14.10 -19.05 5.23
N SER A 306 14.30 -18.83 6.52
CA SER A 306 14.03 -19.85 7.54
C SER A 306 12.53 -19.97 7.76
N ALA A 307 12.06 -21.19 8.07
CA ALA A 307 10.65 -21.45 8.28
C ALA A 307 10.11 -20.58 9.43
N GLU A 308 10.89 -20.42 10.51
CA GLU A 308 10.54 -19.65 11.69
C GLU A 308 10.22 -18.17 11.40
N GLU A 309 10.69 -17.64 10.27
CA GLU A 309 10.49 -16.25 9.83
C GLU A 309 9.49 -16.15 8.68
N THR A 310 8.76 -17.25 8.42
CA THR A 310 7.79 -17.36 7.34
C THR A 310 6.44 -17.80 7.91
N THR A 311 5.44 -16.94 7.78
CA THR A 311 4.07 -17.17 8.27
C THR A 311 3.12 -17.41 7.10
N ILE A 312 2.20 -18.35 7.25
CA ILE A 312 0.98 -18.43 6.42
C ILE A 312 -0.25 -18.19 7.28
N MET A 313 -1.18 -17.36 6.80
CA MET A 313 -2.36 -17.00 7.56
C MET A 313 -3.58 -16.58 6.74
N GLY A 314 -4.74 -16.63 7.39
CA GLY A 314 -6.00 -16.17 6.82
C GLY A 314 -7.14 -16.32 7.82
N SER A 315 -8.34 -15.89 7.41
CA SER A 315 -9.55 -16.02 8.22
C SER A 315 -10.58 -16.95 7.60
N SER A 316 -11.45 -17.54 8.41
CA SER A 316 -12.55 -18.39 7.94
C SER A 316 -12.03 -19.56 7.09
N MET A 317 -12.45 -19.66 5.82
CA MET A 317 -11.88 -20.60 4.85
C MET A 317 -10.38 -20.36 4.58
N GLY A 318 -9.94 -19.10 4.57
CA GLY A 318 -8.52 -18.72 4.47
C GLY A 318 -7.69 -19.25 5.64
N GLY A 319 -8.28 -19.29 6.84
CA GLY A 319 -7.66 -19.91 8.02
C GLY A 319 -7.55 -21.44 7.87
N LEU A 320 -8.57 -22.07 7.27
CA LEU A 320 -8.59 -23.52 7.05
C LEU A 320 -7.49 -23.96 6.07
N ILE A 321 -7.34 -23.24 4.95
CA ILE A 321 -6.32 -23.54 3.96
C ILE A 321 -4.91 -23.18 4.46
N SER A 322 -4.75 -22.12 5.25
CA SER A 322 -3.47 -21.80 5.92
C SER A 322 -3.03 -22.93 6.84
N PHE A 323 -3.97 -23.44 7.65
CA PHE A 323 -3.74 -24.54 8.56
C PHE A 323 -3.29 -25.81 7.81
N TYR A 324 -3.99 -26.16 6.72
CA TYR A 324 -3.61 -27.28 5.88
C TYR A 324 -2.22 -27.10 5.24
N ILE A 325 -2.00 -25.98 4.54
CA ILE A 325 -0.75 -25.73 3.82
C ILE A 325 0.45 -25.72 4.77
N GLY A 326 0.32 -25.06 5.93
CA GLY A 326 1.40 -24.96 6.90
C GLY A 326 1.76 -26.31 7.54
N LEU A 327 0.77 -27.16 7.83
CA LEU A 327 1.03 -28.50 8.37
C LEU A 327 1.65 -29.46 7.36
N GLU A 328 1.31 -29.33 6.07
CA GLU A 328 1.93 -30.10 4.98
C GLU A 328 3.35 -29.62 4.64
N ASN A 329 3.62 -28.31 4.83
CA ASN A 329 4.88 -27.68 4.44
C ASN A 329 5.59 -27.00 5.63
N PRO A 330 5.86 -27.73 6.73
CA PRO A 330 6.41 -27.14 7.94
C PRO A 330 7.88 -26.70 7.77
N HIS A 331 8.55 -27.18 6.72
CA HIS A 331 9.88 -26.75 6.31
C HIS A 331 9.89 -25.40 5.58
N ILE A 332 8.73 -24.92 5.13
CA ILE A 332 8.55 -23.59 4.51
C ILE A 332 7.93 -22.63 5.51
N PHE A 333 6.87 -23.06 6.20
CA PHE A 333 6.13 -22.21 7.13
C PHE A 333 6.37 -22.66 8.56
N GLY A 334 7.08 -21.86 9.34
CA GLY A 334 7.33 -22.10 10.76
C GLY A 334 6.28 -21.46 11.66
N ASN A 335 5.37 -20.64 11.08
CA ASN A 335 4.23 -20.07 11.78
C ASN A 335 2.95 -20.20 10.95
N ILE A 336 1.84 -20.53 11.62
CA ILE A 336 0.48 -20.56 11.08
C ILE A 336 -0.39 -19.65 11.93
N ALA A 337 -1.19 -18.78 11.32
CA ALA A 337 -2.31 -18.13 12.01
C ALA A 337 -3.64 -18.42 11.30
N ALA A 338 -4.53 -19.14 12.01
CA ALA A 338 -5.81 -19.59 11.51
C ALA A 338 -6.94 -18.89 12.29
N LEU A 339 -7.43 -17.78 11.75
CA LEU A 339 -8.39 -16.92 12.44
C LEU A 339 -9.83 -17.29 12.14
N SER A 340 -10.68 -17.31 13.16
CA SER A 340 -12.12 -17.54 13.00
C SER A 340 -12.43 -18.75 12.10
N THR A 341 -11.64 -19.82 12.24
CA THR A 341 -11.47 -20.84 11.19
C THR A 341 -12.66 -21.80 11.06
N SER A 342 -13.01 -22.15 9.83
CA SER A 342 -14.11 -23.07 9.48
C SER A 342 -13.72 -24.55 9.60
N PHE A 343 -13.27 -24.97 10.78
CA PHE A 343 -12.75 -26.33 11.02
C PHE A 343 -13.76 -27.47 10.80
N GLN A 344 -15.06 -27.17 10.78
CA GLN A 344 -16.14 -28.13 10.54
C GLN A 344 -16.30 -28.55 9.07
N ILE A 345 -15.68 -27.82 8.14
CA ILE A 345 -15.84 -28.05 6.71
C ILE A 345 -15.18 -29.38 6.29
N ASN A 346 -15.83 -30.08 5.36
CA ASN A 346 -15.36 -31.36 4.79
C ASN A 346 -15.26 -32.53 5.80
N SER A 347 -16.04 -32.50 6.88
CA SER A 347 -16.11 -33.51 7.97
C SER A 347 -15.01 -33.36 9.03
N ILE A 348 -15.48 -33.20 10.28
CA ILE A 348 -14.65 -33.21 11.49
C ILE A 348 -13.91 -34.54 11.64
N GLU A 349 -14.59 -35.65 11.37
CA GLU A 349 -13.99 -36.99 11.43
C GLU A 349 -12.84 -37.13 10.43
N ASN A 350 -13.06 -36.70 9.18
CA ASN A 350 -12.03 -36.81 8.15
C ASN A 350 -10.85 -35.89 8.43
N ARG A 351 -11.09 -34.66 8.93
CA ARG A 351 -10.03 -33.77 9.41
C ARG A 351 -9.19 -34.43 10.51
N ASN A 352 -9.83 -35.08 11.49
CA ASN A 352 -9.12 -35.74 12.57
C ASN A 352 -8.31 -36.94 12.06
N LYS A 353 -8.86 -37.75 11.14
CA LYS A 353 -8.12 -38.83 10.45
C LYS A 353 -6.93 -38.29 9.65
N TYR A 354 -7.07 -37.11 9.03
CA TYR A 354 -5.96 -36.45 8.36
C TYR A 354 -4.86 -36.06 9.35
N LEU A 355 -5.20 -35.45 10.49
CA LEU A 355 -4.24 -35.10 11.52
C LEU A 355 -3.51 -36.33 12.07
N GLU A 356 -4.21 -37.46 12.24
CA GLU A 356 -3.62 -38.73 12.68
C GLU A 356 -2.58 -39.30 11.70
N LYS A 357 -2.69 -38.97 10.41
CA LYS A 357 -1.67 -39.34 9.40
C LYS A 357 -0.41 -38.48 9.53
N LEU A 358 -0.52 -37.27 10.07
CA LEU A 358 0.61 -36.39 10.33
C LEU A 358 1.38 -36.91 11.54
N LYS A 359 2.71 -37.07 11.42
CA LYS A 359 3.57 -37.52 12.52
C LYS A 359 3.91 -36.36 13.47
N LEU A 360 2.88 -35.82 14.12
CA LEU A 360 2.92 -34.55 14.87
C LEU A 360 3.85 -34.54 16.10
N ASN A 361 4.28 -35.72 16.58
CA ASN A 361 5.19 -35.86 17.71
C ASN A 361 6.62 -35.31 17.47
N ASN A 362 6.97 -34.90 16.24
CA ASN A 362 8.25 -34.26 15.96
C ASN A 362 8.18 -32.74 16.15
N PHE A 363 8.22 -32.30 17.40
CA PHE A 363 8.08 -30.89 17.81
C PHE A 363 9.07 -29.93 17.14
N LYS A 364 10.27 -30.38 16.71
CA LYS A 364 11.23 -29.52 15.99
C LYS A 364 10.77 -29.17 14.59
N THR A 365 9.97 -30.04 13.98
CA THR A 365 9.54 -29.88 12.59
C THR A 365 8.33 -28.99 12.48
N TYR A 366 7.36 -29.07 13.40
CA TYR A 366 6.06 -28.42 13.19
C TYR A 366 5.98 -26.92 13.57
N PRO A 367 5.07 -26.15 12.92
CA PRO A 367 5.00 -24.70 13.07
C PRO A 367 4.48 -24.25 14.44
N ARG A 368 4.75 -23.00 14.83
CA ARG A 368 3.93 -22.32 15.85
C ARG A 368 2.55 -22.05 15.27
N LEU A 369 1.51 -22.31 16.06
CA LEU A 369 0.13 -22.24 15.62
C LEU A 369 -0.64 -21.22 16.46
N TYR A 370 -1.20 -20.22 15.81
CA TYR A 370 -2.16 -19.29 16.40
C TYR A 370 -3.57 -19.65 15.94
N LEU A 371 -4.44 -20.03 16.87
CA LEU A 371 -5.84 -20.35 16.65
C LEU A 371 -6.70 -19.32 17.36
N ASP A 372 -7.65 -18.71 16.65
CA ASP A 372 -8.61 -17.84 17.33
C ASP A 372 -10.03 -17.91 16.78
N ALA A 373 -10.94 -17.34 17.56
CA ALA A 373 -12.29 -17.00 17.15
C ALA A 373 -12.82 -15.83 17.98
N GLY A 374 -13.81 -15.11 17.46
CA GLY A 374 -14.57 -14.13 18.23
C GLY A 374 -15.68 -14.78 19.07
N SER A 375 -16.00 -14.19 20.22
CA SER A 375 -17.02 -14.73 21.14
C SER A 375 -18.45 -14.67 20.58
N LEU A 376 -18.71 -13.86 19.54
CA LEU A 376 -20.00 -13.82 18.83
C LEU A 376 -20.10 -14.86 17.70
N GLU A 377 -19.03 -15.59 17.41
CA GLU A 377 -18.97 -16.50 16.29
C GLU A 377 -19.38 -17.93 16.65
N HIS A 378 -19.76 -18.74 15.67
CA HIS A 378 -19.91 -20.19 15.85
C HIS A 378 -18.56 -20.93 15.77
N SER A 379 -17.56 -20.35 15.09
CA SER A 379 -16.19 -20.88 14.93
C SER A 379 -15.51 -21.17 16.28
N LYS A 380 -15.86 -20.41 17.34
CA LYS A 380 -15.32 -20.58 18.71
C LYS A 380 -15.49 -22.00 19.26
N ASN A 381 -16.54 -22.69 18.85
CA ASN A 381 -16.84 -24.05 19.32
C ASN A 381 -15.87 -25.10 18.77
N TYR A 382 -14.99 -24.75 17.83
CA TYR A 382 -14.04 -25.68 17.22
C TYR A 382 -12.59 -25.44 17.63
N ILE A 383 -12.29 -24.35 18.36
CA ILE A 383 -10.91 -24.05 18.78
C ILE A 383 -10.43 -25.09 19.80
N GLU A 384 -11.19 -25.30 20.88
CA GLU A 384 -10.83 -26.27 21.93
C GLU A 384 -10.75 -27.71 21.39
N PRO A 385 -11.73 -28.24 20.63
CA PRO A 385 -11.62 -29.61 20.12
C PRO A 385 -10.47 -29.84 19.14
N VAL A 386 -10.06 -28.81 18.39
CA VAL A 386 -8.89 -28.90 17.50
C VAL A 386 -7.60 -28.84 18.32
N TYR A 387 -7.53 -27.97 19.33
CA TYR A 387 -6.42 -27.92 20.28
C TYR A 387 -6.22 -29.29 20.95
N GLU A 388 -7.26 -29.83 21.58
CA GLU A 388 -7.21 -31.12 22.26
C GLU A 388 -6.74 -32.24 21.33
N LYS A 389 -7.25 -32.29 20.10
CA LYS A 389 -6.84 -33.31 19.13
C LYS A 389 -5.37 -33.18 18.71
N LEU A 390 -4.87 -31.96 18.54
CA LEU A 390 -3.44 -31.74 18.22
C LEU A 390 -2.54 -32.22 19.37
N VAL A 391 -2.91 -31.87 20.60
CA VAL A 391 -2.17 -32.28 21.81
C VAL A 391 -2.21 -33.79 22.00
N GLU A 392 -3.37 -34.42 21.82
CA GLU A 392 -3.55 -35.88 21.84
C GLU A 392 -2.57 -36.59 20.88
N LEU A 393 -2.35 -36.00 19.69
CA LEU A 393 -1.45 -36.53 18.67
C LEU A 393 0.03 -36.16 18.87
N GLY A 394 0.36 -35.47 19.97
CA GLY A 394 1.72 -35.13 20.38
C GLY A 394 2.26 -33.82 19.83
N TYR A 395 1.39 -32.91 19.37
CA TYR A 395 1.80 -31.53 19.05
C TYR A 395 2.26 -30.82 20.33
N ASP A 396 3.36 -30.05 20.25
CA ASP A 396 3.89 -29.31 21.40
C ASP A 396 2.92 -28.18 21.81
N GLU A 397 2.34 -28.30 23.00
CA GLU A 397 1.43 -27.30 23.58
C GLU A 397 2.05 -25.89 23.62
N ASN A 398 3.37 -25.78 23.85
CA ASN A 398 4.06 -24.49 23.89
C ASN A 398 4.12 -23.78 22.53
N LYS A 399 3.81 -24.51 21.45
CA LYS A 399 3.71 -23.99 20.10
C LYS A 399 2.27 -23.62 19.71
N ILE A 400 1.26 -23.93 20.53
CA ILE A 400 -0.13 -23.59 20.22
C ILE A 400 -0.56 -22.40 21.08
N ILE A 401 -1.07 -21.37 20.42
CA ILE A 401 -1.63 -20.18 21.04
C ILE A 401 -3.10 -20.15 20.67
N THR A 402 -3.99 -20.34 21.65
CA THR A 402 -5.42 -20.13 21.47
C THR A 402 -5.82 -18.73 21.96
N HIS A 403 -6.80 -18.12 21.29
CA HIS A 403 -7.34 -16.82 21.69
C HIS A 403 -8.84 -16.74 21.41
N LEU A 404 -9.60 -16.26 22.39
CA LEU A 404 -11.01 -15.93 22.22
C LEU A 404 -11.17 -14.42 22.32
N GLU A 405 -11.57 -13.79 21.22
CA GLU A 405 -11.74 -12.33 21.18
C GLU A 405 -13.13 -11.93 21.69
N GLU A 406 -13.17 -11.22 22.81
CA GLU A 406 -14.42 -10.77 23.39
C GLU A 406 -15.14 -9.76 22.48
N ASN A 407 -16.42 -10.00 22.24
CA ASN A 407 -17.26 -9.27 21.28
C ASN A 407 -16.74 -9.34 19.82
N GLY A 408 -15.81 -10.25 19.53
CA GLY A 408 -15.31 -10.49 18.19
C GLY A 408 -16.40 -11.07 17.28
N ALA A 409 -16.59 -10.46 16.11
CA ALA A 409 -17.49 -10.91 15.05
C ALA A 409 -16.73 -11.56 13.89
N HIS A 410 -17.44 -12.24 12.99
CA HIS A 410 -16.87 -12.92 11.82
C HIS A 410 -16.73 -11.94 10.63
N ASN A 411 -15.84 -10.96 10.73
CA ASN A 411 -15.59 -9.96 9.69
C ASN A 411 -14.19 -9.33 9.77
N GLU A 412 -13.83 -8.61 8.73
CA GLU A 412 -12.54 -7.94 8.51
C GLU A 412 -12.26 -6.89 9.58
N ASP A 413 -13.28 -6.16 10.03
CA ASP A 413 -13.15 -5.18 11.11
C ASP A 413 -12.74 -5.80 12.46
N ALA A 414 -13.14 -7.05 12.71
CA ALA A 414 -12.71 -7.80 13.90
C ALA A 414 -11.33 -8.43 13.70
N TRP A 415 -11.01 -8.91 12.50
CA TRP A 415 -9.70 -9.50 12.22
C TRP A 415 -8.57 -8.47 12.22
N LYS A 416 -8.79 -7.28 11.63
CA LYS A 416 -7.78 -6.20 11.62
C LYS A 416 -7.34 -5.77 13.01
N LYS A 417 -8.28 -5.73 13.96
CA LYS A 417 -7.98 -5.38 15.36
C LYS A 417 -7.09 -6.39 16.05
N ARG A 418 -7.20 -7.66 15.66
CA ARG A 418 -6.42 -8.77 16.24
C ARG A 418 -5.05 -8.91 15.60
N PHE A 419 -4.93 -8.61 14.31
CA PHE A 419 -3.72 -8.77 13.51
C PHE A 419 -2.42 -8.31 14.21
N PRO A 420 -2.30 -7.08 14.78
CA PRO A 420 -1.04 -6.69 15.42
C PRO A 420 -0.63 -7.58 16.60
N ASN A 421 -1.58 -8.05 17.41
CA ASN A 421 -1.29 -8.93 18.54
C ASN A 421 -0.86 -10.34 18.07
N ILE A 422 -1.43 -10.82 16.96
CA ILE A 422 -1.06 -12.10 16.35
C ILE A 422 0.41 -12.08 15.94
N ILE A 423 0.81 -11.03 15.22
CA ILE A 423 2.20 -10.86 14.76
C ILE A 423 3.15 -10.76 15.94
N LYS A 424 2.81 -9.98 16.98
CA LYS A 424 3.64 -9.88 18.20
C LYS A 424 3.85 -11.23 18.89
N LYS A 425 2.79 -12.03 19.01
CA LYS A 425 2.86 -13.36 19.64
C LYS A 425 3.69 -14.35 18.83
N LEU A 426 3.55 -14.36 17.50
CA LEU A 426 4.30 -15.30 16.65
C LEU A 426 5.80 -14.97 16.59
N TYR A 427 6.14 -13.68 16.48
CA TYR A 427 7.51 -13.20 16.32
C TYR A 427 8.19 -12.76 17.63
N ASN A 428 7.50 -12.87 18.77
CA ASN A 428 7.97 -12.44 20.10
C ASN A 428 8.46 -10.97 20.12
N ILE A 429 7.65 -10.06 19.58
CA ILE A 429 7.92 -8.60 19.50
C ILE A 429 7.37 -7.86 20.71
#